data_AF-A0A923PYR4-F1
#
_entry.id   AF-A0A923PYR4-F1
#
_cell.length_a   1.000
_cell.length_b   1.000
_cell.length_c   1.000
_cell.angle_alpha   90.00
_cell.angle_beta   90.00
_cell.angle_gamma   90.00
#
_symmetry.space_group_name_H-M   'P 1'
#
loop_
_entity.id
_entity.type
_entity.pdbx_description
1 polymer ?
#
loop_
_entity_poly.entity_id
_entity_poly.type
_entity_poly.pdbx_seq_one_letter_code
_entity_poly.pdbx_strand_id
1 'polypeptide(L)'
;MRQQIIGLLVSLTCTLSQAAEPKEIQEIFAQSTELRTAAAKAPTAARKKSELKKLKSSLSASANAYKKMNPEKGDAAEDKVTLFALTMEPVFKLKKTNAEECRKAEHQIDLEDKMGKPEDAVLTADALEALEWLKVLCPPK
;
A
#
# COMPACT_ATOMS: atom_id res chain seq x y z
N MET A 1 5.88 -56.24 30.09
CA MET A 1 6.27 -55.85 28.71
C MET A 1 5.04 -55.24 28.03
N ARG A 2 5.05 -53.93 27.76
CA ARG A 2 4.04 -53.27 26.91
C ARG A 2 4.79 -52.34 25.97
N GLN A 3 4.90 -52.76 24.71
CA GLN A 3 5.39 -51.98 23.59
C GLN A 3 4.44 -50.81 23.33
N GLN A 4 4.98 -49.59 23.30
CA GLN A 4 4.31 -48.45 22.67
C GLN A 4 4.96 -48.23 21.31
N ILE A 5 4.20 -48.52 20.26
CA ILE A 5 4.54 -48.23 18.87
C ILE A 5 4.28 -46.73 18.67
N ILE A 6 5.35 -45.94 18.57
CA ILE A 6 5.29 -44.54 18.16
C ILE A 6 5.20 -44.52 16.64
N GLY A 7 3.99 -44.39 16.11
CA GLY A 7 3.75 -44.14 14.70
C GLY A 7 4.13 -42.69 14.36
N LEU A 8 5.22 -42.51 13.63
CA LEU A 8 5.65 -41.22 13.09
C LEU A 8 4.81 -40.90 11.85
N LEU A 9 3.75 -40.10 12.00
CA LEU A 9 2.96 -39.57 10.90
C LEU A 9 3.70 -38.37 10.31
N VAL A 10 4.54 -38.62 9.30
CA VAL A 10 5.16 -37.57 8.47
C VAL A 10 4.06 -37.03 7.55
N SER A 11 3.38 -35.98 8.02
CA SER A 11 2.45 -35.23 7.20
C SER A 11 3.25 -34.33 6.25
N LEU A 12 3.39 -34.79 5.00
CA LEU A 12 3.92 -34.02 3.89
C LEU A 12 2.93 -32.89 3.58
N THR A 13 3.03 -31.77 4.28
CA THR A 13 2.29 -30.55 3.94
C THR A 13 2.86 -30.02 2.63
N CYS A 14 2.24 -30.43 1.53
CA CYS A 14 2.39 -29.83 0.23
C CYS A 14 1.89 -28.38 0.35
N THR A 15 2.81 -27.44 0.60
CA THR A 15 2.55 -26.01 0.44
C THR A 15 2.35 -25.75 -1.05
N LEU A 16 1.14 -26.03 -1.54
CA LEU A 16 0.62 -25.38 -2.73
C LEU A 16 0.72 -23.89 -2.46
N SER A 17 1.70 -23.23 -3.10
CA SER A 17 1.70 -21.78 -3.26
C SER A 17 0.45 -21.41 -4.06
N GLN A 18 -0.70 -21.33 -3.38
CA GLN A 18 -1.84 -20.60 -3.90
C GLN A 18 -1.32 -19.17 -4.10
N ALA A 19 -1.25 -18.77 -5.37
CA ALA A 19 -1.08 -17.37 -5.70
C ALA A 19 -2.24 -16.65 -5.01
N ALA A 20 -1.93 -15.85 -3.99
CA ALA A 20 -2.95 -15.11 -3.27
C ALA A 20 -3.75 -14.28 -4.27
N GLU A 21 -5.08 -14.34 -4.16
CA GLU A 21 -5.97 -13.52 -4.97
C GLU A 21 -5.58 -12.03 -4.82
N PRO A 22 -5.70 -11.22 -5.88
CA PRO A 22 -5.41 -9.81 -5.77
C PRO A 22 -6.36 -9.16 -4.77
N LYS A 23 -5.85 -8.21 -3.99
CA LYS A 23 -6.73 -7.39 -3.14
C LYS A 23 -7.45 -6.36 -3.98
N GLU A 24 -8.74 -6.24 -3.74
CA GLU A 24 -9.55 -5.15 -4.27
C GLU A 24 -9.18 -3.82 -3.62
N ILE A 25 -9.55 -2.72 -4.28
CA ILE A 25 -9.19 -1.37 -3.81
C ILE A 25 -9.72 -1.08 -2.39
N GLN A 26 -10.88 -1.62 -2.02
CA GLN A 26 -11.45 -1.42 -0.67
C GLN A 26 -10.58 -2.08 0.42
N GLU A 27 -10.04 -3.27 0.14
CA GLU A 27 -9.14 -3.97 1.05
C GLU A 27 -7.79 -3.24 1.17
N ILE A 28 -7.31 -2.69 0.06
CA ILE A 28 -6.11 -1.85 0.01
C ILE A 28 -6.29 -0.57 0.85
N PHE A 29 -7.43 0.11 0.74
CA PHE A 29 -7.73 1.30 1.56
C PHE A 29 -7.83 0.99 3.05
N ALA A 30 -8.49 -0.12 3.41
CA ALA A 30 -8.57 -0.57 4.79
C ALA A 30 -7.16 -0.85 5.35
N GLN A 31 -6.32 -1.55 4.58
CA GLN A 31 -4.95 -1.82 4.96
C GLN A 31 -4.10 -0.55 5.03
N SER A 32 -4.27 0.39 4.10
CA SER A 32 -3.59 1.69 4.12
C SER A 32 -3.88 2.42 5.42
N THR A 33 -5.16 2.49 5.81
CA THR A 33 -5.60 3.14 7.04
C THR A 33 -5.02 2.48 8.30
N GLU A 34 -5.01 1.15 8.34
CA GLU A 34 -4.43 0.38 9.46
C GLU A 34 -2.92 0.66 9.59
N LEU A 35 -2.19 0.54 8.49
CA LEU A 35 -0.74 0.75 8.44
C LEU A 35 -0.37 2.20 8.77
N ARG A 36 -1.16 3.17 8.30
CA ARG A 36 -0.99 4.59 8.61
C ARG A 36 -1.23 4.86 10.10
N THR A 37 -2.26 4.24 10.67
CA THR A 37 -2.54 4.32 12.12
C THR A 37 -1.39 3.73 12.94
N ALA A 38 -0.83 2.59 12.51
CA ALA A 38 0.34 2.00 13.14
C ALA A 38 1.58 2.90 13.00
N ALA A 39 1.78 3.51 11.83
CA ALA A 39 2.87 4.47 11.58
C ALA A 39 2.73 5.73 12.45
N ALA A 40 1.52 6.26 12.63
CA ALA A 40 1.28 7.43 13.48
C ALA A 40 1.70 7.18 14.93
N LYS A 41 1.56 5.94 15.42
CA LYS A 41 1.97 5.51 16.77
C LYS A 41 3.44 5.07 16.86
N ALA A 42 4.14 4.98 15.73
CA ALA A 42 5.49 4.43 15.70
C ALA A 42 6.53 5.43 16.25
N PRO A 43 7.47 4.99 17.10
CA PRO A 43 8.39 5.88 17.82
C PRO A 43 9.51 6.45 16.95
N THR A 44 9.76 5.88 15.75
CA THR A 44 10.89 6.28 14.90
C THR A 44 10.47 6.43 13.45
N ALA A 45 11.17 7.33 12.74
CA ALA A 45 10.98 7.51 11.29
C ALA A 45 11.23 6.21 10.50
N ALA A 46 12.17 5.37 10.96
CA ALA A 46 12.43 4.07 10.35
C ALA A 46 11.23 3.13 10.46
N ARG A 47 10.55 3.09 11.62
CA ARG A 47 9.33 2.30 11.80
C ARG A 47 8.17 2.83 10.96
N LYS A 48 7.99 4.16 10.89
CA LYS A 48 6.99 4.78 10.00
C LYS A 48 7.19 4.38 8.53
N LYS A 49 8.44 4.49 8.04
CA LYS A 49 8.81 4.07 6.67
C LYS A 49 8.62 2.56 6.45
N SER A 50 8.81 1.74 7.49
CA SER A 50 8.57 0.29 7.40
C SER A 50 7.08 -0.02 7.18
N GLU A 51 6.17 0.69 7.85
CA GLU A 51 4.73 0.50 7.63
C GLU A 51 4.31 0.97 6.22
N LEU A 52 4.82 2.12 5.75
CA LEU A 52 4.60 2.57 4.37
C LEU A 52 5.11 1.54 3.34
N LYS A 53 6.27 0.91 3.60
CA LYS A 53 6.82 -0.14 2.72
C LYS A 53 5.89 -1.35 2.64
N LYS A 54 5.21 -1.74 3.73
CA LYS A 54 4.22 -2.82 3.69
C LYS A 54 3.05 -2.49 2.76
N LEU A 55 2.57 -1.24 2.79
CA LEU A 55 1.53 -0.80 1.86
C LEU A 55 2.01 -0.88 0.41
N LYS A 56 3.20 -0.33 0.10
CA LYS A 56 3.80 -0.40 -1.23
C LYS A 56 3.96 -1.85 -1.73
N SER A 57 4.39 -2.76 -0.84
CA SER A 57 4.50 -4.18 -1.16
C SER A 57 3.14 -4.82 -1.43
N SER A 58 2.10 -4.47 -0.68
CA SER A 58 0.74 -4.98 -0.90
C SER A 58 0.14 -4.52 -2.24
N LEU A 59 0.35 -3.24 -2.59
CA LEU A 59 -0.05 -2.70 -3.88
C LEU A 59 0.65 -3.41 -5.04
N SER A 60 1.98 -3.55 -4.95
CA SER A 60 2.75 -4.25 -5.95
C SER A 60 2.35 -5.72 -6.07
N ALA A 61 2.06 -6.40 -4.96
CA ALA A 61 1.58 -7.78 -4.97
C ALA A 61 0.22 -7.90 -5.67
N SER A 62 -0.71 -6.99 -5.36
CA SER A 62 -2.07 -7.01 -5.93
C SER A 62 -2.06 -6.67 -7.42
N ALA A 63 -1.34 -5.63 -7.84
CA ALA A 63 -1.16 -5.30 -9.26
C ALA A 63 -0.51 -6.45 -10.05
N ASN A 64 0.51 -7.10 -9.47
CA ASN A 64 1.12 -8.28 -10.11
C ASN A 64 0.17 -9.49 -10.17
N ALA A 65 -0.76 -9.63 -9.22
CA ALA A 65 -1.76 -10.69 -9.23
C ALA A 65 -2.83 -10.42 -10.31
N TYR A 66 -3.36 -9.19 -10.42
CA TYR A 66 -4.26 -8.80 -11.51
C TYR A 66 -3.64 -9.04 -12.89
N LYS A 67 -2.41 -8.55 -13.11
CA LYS A 67 -1.68 -8.76 -14.37
C LYS A 67 -1.50 -10.23 -14.75
N LYS A 68 -1.38 -11.12 -13.76
CA LYS A 68 -1.29 -12.58 -14.01
C LYS A 68 -2.65 -13.18 -14.35
N MET A 69 -3.74 -12.67 -13.77
CA MET A 69 -5.10 -13.12 -14.06
C MET A 69 -5.54 -12.68 -15.45
N ASN A 70 -5.25 -11.43 -15.83
CA ASN A 70 -5.66 -10.83 -17.10
C ASN A 70 -4.45 -10.20 -17.83
N PRO A 71 -3.57 -11.01 -18.47
CA PRO A 71 -2.34 -10.51 -19.07
C PRO A 71 -2.53 -9.65 -20.33
N GLU A 72 -3.67 -9.77 -21.02
CA GLU A 72 -3.91 -9.10 -22.31
C GLU A 72 -4.57 -7.72 -22.20
N LYS A 73 -5.34 -7.48 -21.12
CA LYS A 73 -5.98 -6.19 -20.83
C LYS A 73 -6.21 -6.07 -19.32
N GLY A 74 -5.85 -4.92 -18.76
CA GLY A 74 -6.24 -4.57 -17.41
C GLY A 74 -7.76 -4.45 -17.29
N ASP A 75 -8.29 -4.88 -16.14
CA ASP A 75 -9.69 -4.71 -15.80
C ASP A 75 -9.90 -3.49 -14.88
N ALA A 76 -11.16 -3.14 -14.65
CA ALA A 76 -11.51 -1.97 -13.84
C ALA A 76 -11.06 -2.08 -12.37
N ALA A 77 -10.75 -3.28 -11.87
CA ALA A 77 -10.21 -3.45 -10.52
C ALA A 77 -8.69 -3.21 -10.51
N GLU A 78 -7.97 -3.73 -11.50
CA GLU A 78 -6.55 -3.43 -11.73
C GLU A 78 -6.31 -1.93 -11.90
N ASP A 79 -7.15 -1.25 -12.70
CA ASP A 79 -7.05 0.18 -12.96
C ASP A 79 -7.15 1.00 -11.66
N LYS A 80 -8.06 0.62 -10.75
CA LYS A 80 -8.22 1.31 -9.46
C LYS A 80 -7.03 1.11 -8.54
N VAL A 81 -6.51 -0.12 -8.45
CA VAL A 81 -5.31 -0.40 -7.63
C VAL A 81 -4.09 0.31 -8.20
N THR A 82 -3.96 0.34 -9.53
CA THR A 82 -2.88 1.03 -10.22
C THR A 82 -2.96 2.54 -10.05
N LEU A 83 -4.15 3.13 -10.18
CA LEU A 83 -4.38 4.56 -9.97
C LEU A 83 -4.02 4.98 -8.54
N PHE A 84 -4.43 4.21 -7.54
CA PHE A 84 -4.08 4.50 -6.15
C PHE A 84 -2.55 4.38 -5.92
N ALA A 85 -1.90 3.37 -6.52
CA ALA A 85 -0.45 3.24 -6.44
C ALA A 85 0.30 4.41 -7.09
N LEU A 86 -0.21 4.94 -8.22
CA LEU A 86 0.32 6.13 -8.89
C LEU A 86 0.16 7.37 -8.01
N THR A 87 -1.02 7.59 -7.45
CA THR A 87 -1.31 8.71 -6.56
C THR A 87 -0.43 8.71 -5.31
N MET A 88 -0.06 7.52 -4.81
CA MET A 88 0.84 7.35 -3.67
C MET A 88 2.34 7.50 -4.01
N GLU A 89 2.73 7.61 -5.29
CA GLU A 89 4.14 7.67 -5.68
C GLU A 89 4.94 8.80 -5.02
N PRO A 90 4.43 10.04 -4.88
CA PRO A 90 5.17 11.12 -4.22
C PRO A 90 5.54 10.75 -2.78
N VAL A 91 4.64 10.04 -2.08
CA VAL A 91 4.87 9.53 -0.71
C VAL A 91 5.92 8.41 -0.72
N PHE A 92 5.82 7.46 -1.67
CA PHE A 92 6.78 6.35 -1.77
C PHE A 92 8.20 6.79 -2.19
N LYS A 93 8.31 7.88 -2.94
CA LYS A 93 9.58 8.42 -3.45
C LYS A 93 10.24 9.40 -2.49
N LEU A 94 9.60 9.70 -1.35
CA LEU A 94 10.09 10.65 -0.35
C LEU A 94 11.44 10.19 0.23
N LYS A 95 12.53 10.87 -0.16
CA LYS A 95 13.90 10.54 0.29
C LYS A 95 14.13 11.04 1.72
N LYS A 96 13.74 12.30 1.97
CA LYS A 96 13.92 13.00 3.25
C LYS A 96 12.58 13.54 3.73
N THR A 97 12.39 13.55 5.05
CA THR A 97 11.18 14.10 5.70
C THR A 97 11.44 15.54 6.16
N ASN A 98 12.04 16.35 5.30
CA ASN A 98 12.27 17.78 5.57
C ASN A 98 11.16 18.62 4.92
N ALA A 99 10.99 19.87 5.37
CA ALA A 99 9.87 20.70 4.94
C ALA A 99 9.80 20.91 3.41
N GLU A 100 10.94 20.98 2.73
CA GLU A 100 11.00 21.17 1.28
C GLU A 100 10.48 19.94 0.53
N GLU A 101 11.03 18.76 0.81
CA GLU A 101 10.63 17.51 0.15
C GLU A 101 9.18 17.15 0.46
N CYS A 102 8.74 17.41 1.70
CA CYS A 102 7.35 17.20 2.10
C CYS A 102 6.40 18.13 1.34
N ARG A 103 6.69 19.44 1.27
CA ARG A 103 5.87 20.38 0.48
C ARG A 103 5.85 20.04 -1.01
N LYS A 104 6.97 19.58 -1.56
CA LYS A 104 7.04 19.15 -2.95
C LYS A 104 6.14 17.95 -3.21
N ALA A 105 6.15 16.95 -2.32
CA ALA A 105 5.27 15.79 -2.43
C ALA A 105 3.80 16.17 -2.28
N GLU A 106 3.46 17.04 -1.31
CA GLU A 106 2.10 17.57 -1.11
C GLU A 106 1.59 18.29 -2.37
N HIS A 107 2.41 19.20 -2.91
CA HIS A 107 2.06 19.95 -4.11
C HIS A 107 1.90 19.04 -5.34
N GLN A 108 2.75 18.02 -5.47
CA GLN A 108 2.62 17.04 -6.55
C GLN A 108 1.30 16.26 -6.47
N ILE A 109 0.90 15.81 -5.27
CA ILE A 109 -0.38 15.11 -5.06
C ILE A 109 -1.56 16.02 -5.44
N ASP A 110 -1.57 17.28 -5.00
CA ASP A 110 -2.65 18.23 -5.30
C ASP A 110 -2.75 18.53 -6.81
N LEU A 111 -1.61 18.80 -7.46
CA LEU A 111 -1.58 19.09 -8.90
C LEU A 111 -2.03 17.90 -9.76
N GLU A 112 -1.53 16.70 -9.45
CA GLU A 112 -1.86 15.50 -10.23
C GLU A 112 -3.34 15.13 -10.05
N ASP A 113 -3.88 15.27 -8.83
CA ASP A 113 -5.30 14.98 -8.60
C ASP A 113 -6.23 16.01 -9.27
N LYS A 114 -5.84 17.29 -9.32
CA LYS A 114 -6.63 18.37 -9.93
C LYS A 114 -6.37 18.56 -11.43
N MET A 115 -5.50 17.77 -12.04
CA MET A 115 -5.19 17.93 -13.46
C MET A 115 -6.46 17.78 -14.31
N GLY A 116 -6.81 18.86 -15.02
CA GLY A 116 -8.04 18.92 -15.84
C GLY A 116 -9.33 19.16 -15.05
N LYS A 117 -9.24 19.50 -13.76
CA LYS A 117 -10.36 19.86 -12.88
C LYS A 117 -10.28 21.35 -12.47
N PRO A 118 -11.39 21.96 -12.01
CA PRO A 118 -11.37 23.28 -11.38
C PRO A 118 -10.41 23.36 -10.19
N GLU A 119 -9.89 24.56 -9.88
CA GLU A 119 -8.96 24.76 -8.76
C GLU A 119 -9.58 24.44 -7.38
N ASP A 120 -10.89 24.64 -7.25
CA ASP A 120 -11.70 24.37 -6.07
C ASP A 120 -12.27 22.95 -6.02
N ALA A 121 -11.87 22.08 -6.97
CA ALA A 121 -12.28 20.70 -6.98
C ALA A 121 -11.83 19.99 -5.68
N VAL A 122 -12.77 19.23 -5.11
CA VAL A 122 -12.50 18.39 -3.95
C VAL A 122 -11.53 17.28 -4.36
N LEU A 123 -10.52 17.05 -3.53
CA LEU A 123 -9.56 15.98 -3.74
C LEU A 123 -10.21 14.61 -3.72
N THR A 124 -9.73 13.71 -4.57
CA THR A 124 -10.17 12.31 -4.56
C THR A 124 -9.79 11.60 -3.25
N ALA A 125 -10.45 10.48 -2.95
CA ALA A 125 -10.12 9.65 -1.80
C ALA A 125 -8.65 9.18 -1.83
N ASP A 126 -8.14 8.86 -3.01
CA ASP A 126 -6.75 8.44 -3.25
C ASP A 126 -5.77 9.55 -2.85
N ALA A 127 -6.02 10.77 -3.33
CA ALA A 127 -5.19 11.93 -3.01
C ALA A 127 -5.24 12.28 -1.52
N LEU A 128 -6.44 12.23 -0.91
CA LEU A 128 -6.61 12.47 0.52
C LEU A 128 -5.83 11.46 1.36
N GLU A 129 -5.87 10.17 1.04
CA GLU A 129 -5.11 9.15 1.77
C GLU A 129 -3.59 9.32 1.59
N ALA A 130 -3.13 9.74 0.40
CA ALA A 130 -1.73 10.07 0.17
C ALA A 130 -1.26 11.26 1.03
N LEU A 131 -2.07 12.31 1.13
CA LEU A 131 -1.79 13.46 2.00
C LEU A 131 -1.79 13.07 3.48
N GLU A 132 -2.69 12.18 3.91
CA GLU A 132 -2.71 11.67 5.28
C GLU A 132 -1.44 10.86 5.61
N TRP A 133 -0.96 10.05 4.68
CA TRP A 133 0.34 9.38 4.84
C TRP A 133 1.50 10.38 4.95
N LEU A 134 1.46 11.43 4.13
CA LEU A 134 2.48 12.46 4.14
C LEU A 134 2.52 13.17 5.51
N LYS A 135 1.36 13.51 6.10
CA LYS A 135 1.29 14.10 7.46
C LYS A 135 1.94 13.22 8.53
N VAL A 136 1.79 11.90 8.43
CA VAL A 136 2.42 10.97 9.39
C VAL A 136 3.95 10.95 9.25
N LEU A 137 4.45 11.04 8.03
CA LEU A 137 5.88 11.01 7.71
C LEU A 137 6.57 12.37 7.91
N CYS A 138 5.82 13.44 7.69
CA CYS A 138 6.22 14.84 7.70
C CYS A 138 5.41 15.62 8.73
N PRO A 139 5.52 15.32 10.03
CA PRO A 139 4.76 16.04 11.05
C PRO A 139 5.12 17.53 11.03
N PRO A 140 4.14 18.44 11.24
CA PRO A 140 4.42 19.86 11.40
C PRO A 140 5.41 20.02 12.56
N LYS A 141 6.48 20.79 12.33
CA LYS A 141 7.46 21.13 13.35
C LYS A 141 6.96 22.30 14.19
#